data_AF-A0A2E5XQU8-F1
#
_entry.id   AF-A0A2E5XQU8-F1
#
_cell.length_a   1.000
_cell.length_b   1.000
_cell.length_c   1.000
_cell.angle_alpha   90.00
_cell.angle_beta   90.00
_cell.angle_gamma   90.00
#
_symmetry.space_group_name_H-M   'P 1'
#
loop_
_entity.id
_entity.type
_entity.pdbx_description
1 polymer ?
#
loop_
_entity_poly.entity_id
_entity_poly.type
_entity_poly.pdbx_seq_one_letter_code
_entity_poly.pdbx_strand_id
1 'polypeptide(L)'
;MATPLIGIVEMQIAFAIALLGIYLGWRAGLSRISGLYDLTGSARHLLYGIVIGMLFAVAVDRMVLAEIVLGRSWDAMAPALLLIGASQSMLVLVVVGRPRTVKTSSSMPYGWTFGLGLGSMQAAYIIVRIFDPATWDGSTGFGIFAIIMGMIVSATCALGSATISGWQGTRLLFGQRIMVTLASSILRAMM
;
A
#
# COMPACT_ATOMS: atom_id res chain seq x y z
N MET A 1 -16.95 17.41 -20.31
CA MET A 1 -16.52 17.38 -18.89
C MET A 1 -16.41 15.91 -18.50
N ALA A 2 -15.29 15.45 -17.94
CA ALA A 2 -15.19 14.07 -17.48
C ALA A 2 -16.20 13.86 -16.35
N THR A 3 -17.16 12.96 -16.54
CA THR A 3 -18.13 12.60 -15.50
C THR A 3 -17.37 12.00 -14.32
N PRO A 4 -17.50 12.55 -13.10
CA PRO A 4 -16.80 12.01 -11.94
C PRO A 4 -17.31 10.59 -11.67
N LEU A 5 -16.37 9.69 -11.35
CA LEU A 5 -16.63 8.28 -11.11
C LEU A 5 -17.65 8.06 -9.97
N ILE A 6 -17.57 8.92 -8.95
CA ILE A 6 -18.43 8.94 -7.76
C ILE A 6 -18.63 10.39 -7.29
N GLY A 7 -19.60 10.64 -6.42
CA GLY A 7 -19.83 11.97 -5.85
C GLY A 7 -18.64 12.48 -5.04
N ILE A 8 -18.46 13.80 -4.95
CA ILE A 8 -17.35 14.41 -4.18
C ILE A 8 -17.38 13.98 -2.70
N VAL A 9 -18.57 13.85 -2.11
CA VAL A 9 -18.73 13.41 -0.72
C VAL A 9 -18.24 11.97 -0.53
N GLU A 10 -18.60 11.07 -1.44
CA GLU A 10 -18.19 9.67 -1.42
C GLU A 10 -16.67 9.54 -1.58
N MET A 11 -16.09 10.35 -2.45
CA MET A 11 -14.63 10.42 -2.62
C MET A 11 -13.93 10.90 -1.33
N GLN A 12 -14.44 11.93 -0.66
CA GLN A 12 -13.87 12.40 0.61
C GLN A 12 -13.99 11.33 1.71
N ILE A 13 -15.11 10.59 1.75
CA ILE A 13 -15.28 9.47 2.69
C ILE A 13 -14.28 8.35 2.40
N ALA A 14 -14.09 7.99 1.12
CA ALA A 14 -13.11 6.98 0.73
C ALA A 14 -11.68 7.36 1.15
N PHE A 15 -11.29 8.62 0.92
CA PHE A 15 -9.99 9.15 1.38
C PHE A 15 -9.88 9.16 2.90
N ALA A 16 -10.93 9.57 3.62
CA ALA A 16 -10.93 9.57 5.08
C ALA A 16 -10.73 8.16 5.65
N ILE A 17 -11.42 7.15 5.08
CA ILE A 17 -11.25 5.75 5.45
C ILE A 17 -9.81 5.30 5.18
N ALA A 18 -9.24 5.62 4.02
CA ALA A 18 -7.86 5.27 3.70
C ALA A 18 -6.84 5.88 4.68
N LEU A 19 -7.07 7.12 5.13
CA LEU A 19 -6.24 7.78 6.14
C LEU A 19 -6.36 7.12 7.53
N LEU A 20 -7.50 6.53 7.87
CA LEU A 20 -7.64 5.73 9.10
C LEU A 20 -6.69 4.52 9.06
N GLY A 21 -6.43 3.92 7.90
CA GLY A 21 -5.41 2.89 7.73
C GLY A 21 -4.01 3.35 8.14
N ILE A 22 -3.63 4.58 7.79
CA ILE A 22 -2.36 5.19 8.24
C ILE A 22 -2.35 5.30 9.75
N TYR A 23 -3.43 5.83 10.35
CA TYR A 23 -3.52 5.99 11.80
C TYR A 23 -3.39 4.66 12.55
N LEU A 24 -4.13 3.63 12.11
CA LEU A 24 -4.06 2.29 12.70
C LEU A 24 -2.67 1.69 12.58
N GLY A 25 -2.05 1.78 11.40
CA GLY A 25 -0.71 1.23 11.18
C GLY A 25 0.40 2.03 11.87
N TRP A 26 0.22 3.34 12.05
CA TRP A 26 1.12 4.15 12.85
C TRP A 26 1.06 3.74 14.32
N ARG A 27 -0.15 3.59 14.87
CA ARG A 27 -0.36 3.14 16.24
C ARG A 27 0.12 1.70 16.45
N ALA A 28 -0.05 0.80 15.48
CA ALA A 28 0.35 -0.59 15.61
C ALA A 28 1.87 -0.78 15.65
N GLY A 29 2.61 -0.11 14.76
CA GLY A 29 4.05 -0.29 14.62
C GLY A 29 4.88 0.73 15.40
N LEU A 30 4.76 2.01 15.04
CA LEU A 30 5.69 3.05 15.49
C LEU A 30 5.48 3.48 16.95
N SER A 31 4.27 3.39 17.49
CA SER A 31 4.01 3.76 18.89
C SER A 31 4.79 2.90 19.90
N ARG A 32 5.24 1.71 19.49
CA ARG A 32 5.98 0.75 20.32
C ARG A 32 7.49 0.83 20.14
N ILE A 33 7.97 1.52 19.10
CA ILE A 33 9.40 1.71 18.84
C ILE A 33 9.79 3.01 19.53
N SER A 34 9.88 2.97 20.86
CA SER A 34 10.19 4.13 21.70
C SER A 34 11.64 4.56 21.51
N GLY A 35 11.84 5.66 20.81
CA GLY A 35 13.10 6.38 20.73
C GLY A 35 12.96 7.60 19.83
N LEU A 36 13.75 8.64 20.06
CA LEU A 36 13.97 9.80 19.18
C LEU A 36 14.57 9.39 17.80
N TYR A 37 14.28 8.20 17.30
CA TYR A 37 14.53 7.82 15.92
C TYR A 37 13.71 8.75 15.04
N ASP A 38 14.43 9.62 14.33
CA ASP A 38 14.00 10.66 13.40
C ASP A 38 12.52 10.52 12.94
N LEU A 39 11.60 11.01 13.79
CA LEU A 39 10.16 11.06 13.50
C LEU A 39 9.92 11.88 12.24
N THR A 40 10.73 12.93 12.05
CA THR A 40 10.75 13.76 10.85
C THR A 40 11.19 12.93 9.63
N GLY A 41 12.20 12.09 9.77
CA GLY A 41 12.61 11.11 8.77
C GLY A 41 11.49 10.12 8.42
N SER A 42 10.81 9.57 9.42
CA SER A 42 9.72 8.60 9.23
C SER A 42 8.50 9.25 8.54
N ALA A 43 8.13 10.47 8.93
CA ALA A 43 7.08 11.24 8.27
C ALA A 43 7.43 11.57 6.81
N ARG A 44 8.69 11.89 6.51
CA ARG A 44 9.15 12.10 5.12
C ARG A 44 9.00 10.84 4.26
N HIS A 45 9.34 9.67 4.80
CA HIS A 45 9.19 8.41 4.10
C HIS A 45 7.71 8.03 3.92
N LEU A 46 6.84 8.36 4.87
CA LEU A 46 5.39 8.24 4.71
C LEU A 46 4.90 9.06 3.50
N LEU A 47 5.30 10.32 3.40
CA LEU A 47 4.93 11.20 2.27
C LEU A 47 5.41 10.64 0.93
N TYR A 48 6.64 10.13 0.86
CA TYR A 48 7.14 9.47 -0.35
C TYR A 48 6.31 8.22 -0.69
N GLY A 49 5.94 7.44 0.33
CA GLY A 49 5.09 6.27 0.18
C GLY A 49 3.72 6.63 -0.40
N ILE A 50 3.11 7.72 0.07
CA ILE A 50 1.82 8.21 -0.44
C ILE A 50 1.93 8.56 -1.93
N VAL A 51 2.91 9.38 -2.31
CA VAL A 51 3.07 9.82 -3.71
C VAL A 51 3.37 8.64 -4.65
N ILE A 52 4.28 7.75 -4.24
CA ILE A 52 4.63 6.56 -5.05
C ILE A 52 3.47 5.55 -5.05
N GLY A 53 2.70 5.48 -3.97
CA GLY A 53 1.53 4.63 -3.84
C GLY A 53 0.45 4.96 -4.85
N MET A 54 0.28 6.25 -5.17
CA MET A 54 -0.59 6.69 -6.26
C MET A 54 -0.16 6.09 -7.61
N LEU A 55 1.13 6.08 -7.93
CA LEU A 55 1.63 5.51 -9.20
C LEU A 55 1.35 4.00 -9.27
N PHE A 56 1.57 3.29 -8.15
CA PHE A 56 1.25 1.87 -8.09
C PHE A 56 -0.25 1.60 -8.08
N ALA A 57 -1.08 2.48 -7.52
CA ALA A 57 -2.53 2.35 -7.59
C ALA A 57 -3.02 2.42 -9.05
N VAL A 58 -2.45 3.32 -9.86
CA VAL A 58 -2.74 3.39 -11.30
C VAL A 58 -2.28 2.12 -12.02
N ALA A 59 -1.10 1.58 -11.68
CA ALA A 59 -0.62 0.33 -12.27
C ALA A 59 -1.53 -0.87 -11.93
N VAL A 60 -1.95 -0.98 -10.67
CA VAL A 60 -2.91 -2.01 -10.22
C VAL A 60 -4.24 -1.86 -10.93
N ASP A 61 -4.76 -0.63 -11.11
CA ASP A 61 -6.00 -0.40 -11.85
C ASP A 61 -5.92 -0.93 -13.29
N ARG A 62 -4.89 -0.50 -14.02
CA ARG A 62 -4.77 -0.78 -15.45
C ARG A 62 -4.39 -2.22 -15.77
N MET A 63 -3.60 -2.86 -14.91
CA MET A 63 -3.04 -4.17 -15.20
C MET A 63 -3.76 -5.32 -14.47
N VAL A 64 -4.48 -5.02 -13.38
CA VAL A 64 -5.10 -6.04 -12.53
C VAL A 64 -6.61 -5.84 -12.48
N LEU A 65 -7.10 -4.70 -12.00
CA LEU A 65 -8.54 -4.46 -11.85
C LEU A 65 -9.28 -4.52 -13.20
N ALA A 66 -8.71 -3.94 -14.26
CA ALA A 66 -9.28 -4.02 -15.60
C ALA A 66 -9.45 -5.47 -16.09
N GLU A 67 -8.49 -6.35 -15.81
CA GLU A 67 -8.55 -7.76 -16.20
C GLU A 67 -9.56 -8.56 -15.36
N ILE A 68 -9.71 -8.20 -14.06
CA ILE A 68 -10.74 -8.76 -13.18
C ILE A 68 -12.13 -8.45 -13.74
N VAL A 69 -12.37 -7.20 -14.14
CA VAL A 69 -13.65 -6.76 -14.71
C VAL A 69 -13.96 -7.50 -16.02
N LEU A 70 -12.93 -7.80 -16.82
CA LEU A 70 -13.06 -8.58 -18.06
C LEU A 70 -13.22 -10.09 -17.83
N GLY A 71 -13.20 -10.57 -16.58
CA GLY A 71 -13.38 -11.98 -16.24
C GLY A 71 -12.24 -12.90 -16.70
N ARG A 72 -11.03 -12.36 -16.84
CA ARG A 72 -9.86 -13.14 -17.28
C ARG A 72 -9.34 -14.10 -16.20
N SER A 73 -8.68 -15.17 -16.64
CA SER A 73 -8.12 -16.18 -15.74
C SER A 73 -6.93 -15.67 -14.94
N TRP A 74 -6.67 -16.32 -13.80
CA TRP A 74 -5.56 -16.01 -12.90
C TRP A 74 -4.19 -15.96 -13.60
N ASP A 75 -3.98 -16.82 -14.61
CA ASP A 75 -2.74 -16.91 -15.37
C ASP A 75 -2.39 -15.61 -16.12
N ALA A 76 -3.40 -14.84 -16.52
CA ALA A 76 -3.21 -13.55 -17.18
C ALA A 76 -2.77 -12.45 -16.19
N MET A 77 -3.22 -12.54 -14.94
CA MET A 77 -2.99 -11.52 -13.92
C MET A 77 -1.72 -11.77 -13.09
N ALA A 78 -1.36 -13.04 -12.86
CA ALA A 78 -0.24 -13.42 -12.01
C ALA A 78 1.10 -12.76 -12.39
N PRO A 79 1.48 -12.64 -13.69
CA PRO A 79 2.70 -11.94 -14.09
C PRO A 79 2.67 -10.45 -13.73
N ALA A 80 1.52 -9.79 -13.89
CA ALA A 80 1.36 -8.37 -13.55
C ALA A 80 1.47 -8.13 -12.04
N LEU A 81 0.82 -8.98 -11.23
CA LEU A 81 0.92 -8.93 -9.77
C LEU A 81 2.36 -9.12 -9.28
N LEU A 82 3.08 -10.10 -9.84
CA LEU A 82 4.48 -10.33 -9.53
C LEU A 82 5.37 -9.15 -9.94
N LEU A 83 5.12 -8.54 -11.10
CA LEU A 83 5.87 -7.38 -11.56
C LEU A 83 5.65 -6.15 -10.65
N ILE A 84 4.41 -5.89 -10.26
CA ILE A 84 4.05 -4.81 -9.34
C ILE A 84 4.70 -5.06 -7.97
N GLY A 85 4.53 -6.26 -7.41
CA GLY A 85 5.13 -6.65 -6.14
C GLY A 85 6.66 -6.56 -6.16
N ALA A 86 7.30 -7.01 -7.24
CA ALA A 86 8.75 -6.90 -7.42
C ALA A 86 9.22 -5.45 -7.51
N SER A 87 8.50 -4.61 -8.24
CA SER A 87 8.81 -3.18 -8.37
C SER A 87 8.70 -2.46 -7.03
N GLN A 88 7.65 -2.74 -6.26
CA GLN A 88 7.50 -2.21 -4.91
C GLN A 88 8.62 -2.67 -3.97
N SER A 89 9.00 -3.96 -4.02
CA SER A 89 10.11 -4.51 -3.24
C SER A 89 11.46 -3.89 -3.59
N MET A 90 11.75 -3.71 -4.87
CA MET A 90 12.98 -3.06 -5.31
C MET A 90 13.02 -1.60 -4.85
N LEU A 91 11.90 -0.90 -4.92
CA LEU A 91 11.82 0.48 -4.51
C LEU A 91 12.02 0.63 -2.99
N VAL A 92 11.42 -0.25 -2.19
CA VAL A 92 11.67 -0.30 -0.74
C VAL A 92 13.15 -0.58 -0.45
N LEU A 93 13.79 -1.48 -1.20
CA LEU A 93 15.23 -1.73 -1.08
C LEU A 93 16.06 -0.46 -1.39
N VAL A 94 15.71 0.31 -2.41
CA VAL A 94 16.41 1.55 -2.79
C VAL A 94 16.24 2.64 -1.73
N VAL A 95 15.04 2.75 -1.15
CA VAL A 95 14.72 3.73 -0.12
C VAL A 95 15.42 3.39 1.20
N VAL A 96 15.32 2.13 1.62
CA VAL A 96 15.70 1.67 2.96
C VAL A 96 17.14 1.13 3.01
N GLY A 97 17.67 0.63 1.89
CA GLY A 97 18.99 0.01 1.79
C GLY A 97 20.17 0.98 1.66
N ARG A 98 19.92 2.29 1.78
CA ARG A 98 20.96 3.33 1.74
C ARG A 98 21.94 3.15 2.92
N PRO A 99 23.27 3.27 2.71
CA PRO A 99 24.26 3.04 3.77
C PRO A 99 24.04 3.91 5.02
N ARG A 100 23.59 5.16 4.83
CA ARG A 100 23.28 6.08 5.93
C ARG A 100 22.13 5.55 6.81
N THR A 101 21.06 5.07 6.18
CA THR A 101 19.86 4.53 6.86
C THR A 101 20.16 3.24 7.62
N VAL A 102 21.01 2.39 7.04
CA VAL A 102 21.42 1.12 7.66
C VAL A 102 22.33 1.38 8.86
N LYS A 103 23.27 2.35 8.76
CA LYS A 103 24.17 2.71 9.86
C LYS A 103 23.44 3.29 11.09
N THR A 104 22.31 3.95 10.89
CA THR A 104 21.49 4.52 11.98
C THR A 104 20.41 3.56 12.47
N SER A 105 20.38 2.30 11.99
CA SER A 105 19.36 1.30 12.29
C SER A 105 17.92 1.79 12.07
N SER A 106 17.74 2.81 11.22
CA SER A 106 16.44 3.45 10.94
C SER A 106 15.71 2.79 9.77
N SER A 107 16.24 1.68 9.27
CA SER A 107 15.71 0.98 8.11
C SER A 107 14.31 0.40 8.34
N MET A 108 14.06 -0.16 9.54
CA MET A 108 12.75 -0.68 9.93
C MET A 108 11.69 0.43 10.00
N PRO A 109 11.86 1.53 10.78
CA PRO A 109 10.83 2.57 10.88
C PRO A 109 10.59 3.30 9.56
N TYR A 110 11.64 3.52 8.75
CA TYR A 110 11.48 4.11 7.42
C TYR A 110 10.78 3.17 6.45
N GLY A 111 11.10 1.87 6.47
CA GLY A 111 10.39 0.86 5.67
C GLY A 111 8.92 0.75 6.05
N TRP A 112 8.61 0.72 7.36
CA TRP A 112 7.24 0.66 7.86
C TRP A 112 6.41 1.86 7.40
N THR A 113 6.90 3.08 7.66
CA THR A 113 6.19 4.32 7.26
C THR A 113 6.05 4.46 5.76
N PHE A 114 7.08 4.10 5.00
CA PHE A 114 7.02 4.06 3.55
C PHE A 114 5.92 3.09 3.05
N GLY A 115 5.87 1.89 3.62
CA GLY A 115 4.84 0.89 3.31
C GLY A 115 3.43 1.32 3.72
N LEU A 116 3.27 2.01 4.85
CA LEU A 116 1.97 2.59 5.25
C LEU A 116 1.47 3.58 4.21
N GLY A 117 2.34 4.44 3.69
CA GLY A 117 1.99 5.42 2.65
C GLY A 117 1.60 4.74 1.33
N LEU A 118 2.38 3.74 0.90
CA LEU A 118 2.08 2.95 -0.29
C LEU A 118 0.69 2.29 -0.20
N GLY A 119 0.47 1.52 0.87
CA GLY A 119 -0.74 0.73 1.05
C GLY A 119 -1.98 1.58 1.27
N SER A 120 -1.87 2.71 1.98
CA SER A 120 -3.01 3.62 2.19
C SER A 120 -3.48 4.28 0.90
N MET A 121 -2.57 4.67 0.00
CA MET A 121 -2.99 5.22 -1.29
C MET A 121 -3.57 4.19 -2.25
N GLN A 122 -3.03 2.96 -2.24
CA GLN A 122 -3.66 1.85 -2.97
C GLN A 122 -5.06 1.55 -2.42
N ALA A 123 -5.23 1.56 -1.09
CA ALA A 123 -6.53 1.40 -0.46
C ALA A 123 -7.51 2.50 -0.88
N ALA A 124 -7.09 3.78 -0.85
CA ALA A 124 -7.94 4.90 -1.26
C ALA A 124 -8.53 4.69 -2.66
N TYR A 125 -7.69 4.24 -3.60
CA TYR A 125 -8.13 3.96 -4.97
C TYR A 125 -9.11 2.79 -5.03
N ILE A 126 -8.81 1.69 -4.35
CA ILE A 126 -9.69 0.50 -4.31
C ILE A 126 -11.04 0.84 -3.67
N ILE A 127 -11.06 1.64 -2.61
CA ILE A 127 -12.30 2.05 -1.94
C ILE A 127 -13.17 2.89 -2.88
N VAL A 128 -12.57 3.81 -3.65
CA VAL A 128 -13.29 4.57 -4.67
C VAL A 128 -13.92 3.64 -5.72
N ARG A 129 -13.21 2.58 -6.14
CA ARG A 129 -13.76 1.57 -7.06
C ARG A 129 -14.88 0.73 -6.44
N ILE A 130 -14.79 0.42 -5.15
CA ILE A 130 -15.84 -0.29 -4.41
C ILE A 130 -17.12 0.57 -4.32
N PHE A 131 -16.99 1.89 -4.19
CA PHE A 131 -18.13 2.80 -4.08
C PHE A 131 -18.82 3.04 -5.42
N ASP A 132 -18.10 2.88 -6.52
CA ASP A 132 -18.64 3.05 -7.87
C ASP A 132 -19.56 1.88 -8.25
N PRO A 133 -20.87 2.13 -8.48
CA PRO A 133 -21.82 1.09 -8.87
C PRO A 133 -21.56 0.56 -10.29
N ALA A 134 -20.83 1.28 -11.14
CA ALA A 134 -20.53 0.87 -12.50
C ALA A 134 -19.30 -0.06 -12.61
N THR A 135 -18.58 -0.30 -11.51
CA THR A 135 -17.36 -1.12 -11.54
C THR A 135 -17.66 -2.60 -11.78
N TRP A 136 -18.69 -3.17 -11.14
CA TRP A 136 -19.02 -4.60 -11.20
C TRP A 136 -20.53 -4.85 -11.32
N ASP A 137 -20.91 -5.82 -12.15
CA ASP A 137 -22.30 -6.31 -12.22
C ASP A 137 -22.71 -6.90 -10.87
N GLY A 138 -23.64 -6.23 -10.18
CA GLY A 138 -24.10 -6.58 -8.84
C GLY A 138 -23.53 -5.72 -7.70
N SER A 139 -22.73 -4.70 -8.01
CA SER A 139 -22.32 -3.70 -7.00
C SER A 139 -23.54 -2.92 -6.50
N THR A 140 -23.76 -2.92 -5.19
CA THR A 140 -24.84 -2.15 -4.54
C THR A 140 -24.54 -0.65 -4.46
N GLY A 141 -23.35 -0.22 -4.92
CA GLY A 141 -22.88 1.17 -4.85
C GLY A 141 -22.52 1.62 -3.44
N PHE A 142 -22.60 2.92 -3.19
CA PHE A 142 -22.31 3.50 -1.89
C PHE A 142 -23.34 3.07 -0.83
N GLY A 143 -22.88 2.37 0.21
CA GLY A 143 -23.72 1.89 1.31
C GLY A 143 -22.91 1.40 2.51
N ILE A 144 -23.59 0.98 3.58
CA ILE A 144 -22.93 0.56 4.84
C ILE A 144 -21.97 -0.61 4.61
N PHE A 145 -22.36 -1.59 3.78
CA PHE A 145 -21.48 -2.71 3.43
C PHE A 145 -20.21 -2.26 2.69
N ALA A 146 -20.33 -1.32 1.75
CA ALA A 146 -19.19 -0.75 1.04
C ALA A 146 -18.25 -0.01 2.00
N ILE A 147 -18.78 0.73 2.97
CA ILE A 147 -17.99 1.42 4.00
C ILE A 147 -17.24 0.40 4.87
N ILE A 148 -17.90 -0.67 5.34
CA ILE A 148 -17.27 -1.73 6.13
C ILE A 148 -16.15 -2.40 5.33
N MET A 149 -16.42 -2.75 4.06
CA MET A 149 -15.40 -3.33 3.17
C MET A 149 -14.24 -2.37 2.97
N GLY A 150 -14.51 -1.07 2.78
CA GLY A 150 -13.48 -0.06 2.65
C GLY A 150 -12.61 0.08 3.90
N MET A 151 -13.19 -0.03 5.09
CA MET A 151 -12.45 -0.05 6.36
C MET A 151 -11.54 -1.28 6.47
N ILE A 152 -12.03 -2.46 6.06
CA ILE A 152 -11.24 -3.70 6.03
C ILE A 152 -10.07 -3.53 5.05
N VAL A 153 -10.35 -3.11 3.81
CA VAL A 153 -9.34 -2.88 2.77
C VAL A 153 -8.31 -1.86 3.24
N SER A 154 -8.73 -0.75 3.84
CA SER A 154 -7.80 0.24 4.37
C SER A 154 -6.87 -0.35 5.43
N ALA A 155 -7.40 -1.13 6.37
CA ALA A 155 -6.60 -1.77 7.40
C ALA A 155 -5.63 -2.80 6.83
N THR A 156 -6.10 -3.72 5.98
CA THR A 156 -5.27 -4.78 5.39
C THR A 156 -4.23 -4.22 4.43
N CYS A 157 -4.60 -3.29 3.54
CA CYS A 157 -3.67 -2.69 2.60
C CYS A 157 -2.57 -1.87 3.29
N ALA A 158 -2.93 -1.04 4.28
CA ALA A 158 -1.94 -0.25 5.01
C ALA A 158 -1.04 -1.13 5.88
N LEU A 159 -1.60 -2.04 6.67
CA LEU A 159 -0.82 -2.90 7.57
C LEU A 159 0.00 -3.94 6.81
N GLY A 160 -0.55 -4.56 5.77
CA GLY A 160 0.17 -5.53 4.93
C GLY A 160 1.40 -4.89 4.27
N SER A 161 1.21 -3.75 3.61
CA SER A 161 2.31 -3.03 2.97
C SER A 161 3.36 -2.55 3.98
N ALA A 162 2.93 -2.08 5.15
CA ALA A 162 3.82 -1.63 6.22
C ALA A 162 4.62 -2.76 6.85
N THR A 163 3.99 -3.90 7.14
CA THR A 163 4.64 -5.06 7.76
C THR A 163 5.67 -5.69 6.83
N ILE A 164 5.34 -5.88 5.55
CA ILE A 164 6.30 -6.41 4.56
C ILE A 164 7.49 -5.46 4.41
N SER A 165 7.23 -4.15 4.29
CA SER A 165 8.29 -3.15 4.11
C SER A 165 9.14 -2.97 5.36
N GLY A 166 8.55 -3.03 6.55
CA GLY A 166 9.25 -3.02 7.83
C GLY A 166 10.11 -4.26 8.02
N TRP A 167 9.59 -5.45 7.70
CA TRP A 167 10.35 -6.70 7.73
C TRP A 167 11.54 -6.67 6.77
N GLN A 168 11.32 -6.17 5.54
CA GLN A 168 12.38 -5.97 4.56
C GLN A 168 13.47 -5.04 5.11
N GLY A 169 13.08 -3.93 5.75
CA GLY A 169 13.98 -2.99 6.41
C GLY A 169 14.78 -3.60 7.57
N THR A 170 14.16 -4.44 8.39
CA THR A 170 14.85 -5.13 9.49
C THR A 170 15.87 -6.15 8.97
N ARG A 171 15.51 -6.96 7.98
CA ARG A 171 16.41 -7.98 7.43
C ARG A 171 17.60 -7.40 6.67
N LEU A 172 17.45 -6.19 6.12
CA LEU A 172 18.53 -5.40 5.55
C LEU A 172 19.65 -5.07 6.54
N LEU A 173 19.34 -4.93 7.83
CA LEU A 173 20.34 -4.70 8.89
C LEU A 173 21.23 -5.93 9.11
N PHE A 174 20.69 -7.13 8.86
CA PHE A 174 21.41 -8.39 8.96
C PHE A 174 22.13 -8.79 7.66
N GLY A 175 22.28 -7.86 6.70
CA GLY A 175 22.98 -8.10 5.44
C GLY A 175 22.20 -8.90 4.39
N GLN A 176 20.95 -9.30 4.67
CA GLN A 176 20.13 -10.08 3.75
C GLN A 176 19.38 -9.15 2.78
N ARG A 177 19.94 -8.93 1.58
CA ARG A 177 19.38 -7.99 0.58
C ARG A 177 18.50 -8.68 -0.47
N ILE A 178 19.07 -9.65 -1.20
CA ILE A 178 18.45 -10.24 -2.39
C ILE A 178 17.28 -11.16 -1.99
N MET A 179 17.53 -12.13 -1.10
CA MET A 179 16.53 -13.11 -0.67
C MET A 179 15.29 -12.46 -0.07
N VAL A 180 15.48 -11.41 0.72
CA VAL A 180 14.40 -10.68 1.38
C VAL A 180 13.60 -9.88 0.36
N THR A 181 14.26 -9.29 -0.64
CA THR A 181 13.58 -8.56 -1.72
C THR A 181 12.72 -9.53 -2.53
N LEU A 182 13.25 -10.70 -2.89
CA LEU A 182 12.49 -11.73 -3.61
C LEU A 182 11.29 -12.25 -2.80
N ALA A 183 11.49 -12.59 -1.52
CA ALA A 183 10.41 -13.03 -0.64
C ALA A 183 9.34 -11.95 -0.47
N SER A 184 9.75 -10.68 -0.32
CA SER A 184 8.82 -9.56 -0.20
C SER A 184 8.04 -9.33 -1.50
N SER A 185 8.61 -9.61 -2.67
CA SER A 185 7.91 -9.51 -3.96
C SER A 185 6.77 -10.52 -4.07
N ILE A 186 7.02 -11.75 -3.63
CA ILE A 186 6.00 -12.80 -3.60
C ILE A 186 4.89 -12.43 -2.60
N LEU A 187 5.26 -12.01 -1.40
CA LEU A 187 4.29 -11.60 -0.38
C LEU A 187 3.42 -10.43 -0.83
N ARG A 188 4.00 -9.43 -1.52
CA ARG A 188 3.24 -8.30 -2.09
C ARG A 188 2.35 -8.70 -3.26
N ALA A 189 2.73 -9.71 -4.05
CA ALA A 189 1.90 -10.19 -5.14
C ALA A 189 0.70 -11.02 -4.67
N MET A 190 0.78 -11.63 -3.49
CA MET A 190 -0.31 -12.39 -2.86
C MET A 190 -1.31 -11.51 -2.11
N MET A 191 -0.94 -10.25 -1.84
CA MET A 191 -1.70 -9.29 -1.06
C MET A 191 -2.62 -8.47 -1.95
#